data_AF-A0A918F5K5-F1
#
_entry.id   AF-A0A918F5K5-F1
#
_cell.length_a   1.000
_cell.length_b   1.000
_cell.length_c   1.000
_cell.angle_alpha   90.00
_cell.angle_beta   90.00
_cell.angle_gamma   90.00
#
_symmetry.space_group_name_H-M   'P 1'
#
loop_
_entity.id
_entity.type
_entity.pdbx_description
1 polymer ?
#
loop_
_entity_poly.entity_id
_entity_poly.type
_entity_poly.pdbx_seq_one_letter_code
_entity_poly.pdbx_strand_id
1 'polypeptide(L)'
;MSWVANVMISVDMADNANVEALSEWLRTEAPRRAQPETRGVGFLKLLTSAESNQWGGWKQPECEVWAGALNHADLDALKQRVFETPWREPNLVQLLMMDQEEGFFRMWMIRGNELRQFAPLEPNEEDEGFYLN
;
A
#
# COMPACT_ATOMS: atom_id res chain seq x y z
N MET A 1 10.76 -17.86 -9.47
CA MET A 1 9.60 -17.78 -8.54
C MET A 1 9.26 -16.31 -8.41
N SER A 2 7.99 -15.93 -8.56
CA SER A 2 7.53 -14.54 -8.40
C SER A 2 7.52 -14.19 -6.92
N TRP A 3 7.89 -12.95 -6.55
CA TRP A 3 7.73 -12.43 -5.19
C TRP A 3 6.60 -11.40 -5.20
N VAL A 4 5.52 -11.63 -4.46
CA VAL A 4 4.31 -10.80 -4.55
C VAL A 4 4.05 -10.05 -3.25
N ALA A 5 3.89 -8.73 -3.34
CA ALA A 5 3.42 -7.90 -2.25
C ALA A 5 2.01 -7.35 -2.56
N ASN A 6 1.10 -7.41 -1.60
CA ASN A 6 -0.22 -6.80 -1.71
C ASN A 6 -0.20 -5.42 -1.08
N VAL A 7 -0.71 -4.42 -1.81
CA VAL A 7 -0.73 -3.02 -1.34
C VAL A 7 -2.13 -2.46 -1.47
N MET A 8 -2.57 -1.77 -0.42
CA MET A 8 -3.72 -0.87 -0.45
C MET A 8 -3.29 0.50 0.05
N ILE A 9 -3.87 1.56 -0.52
CA ILE A 9 -3.72 2.91 -0.01
C ILE A 9 -5.08 3.59 0.06
N SER A 10 -5.37 4.20 1.20
CA SER A 10 -6.54 5.05 1.42
C SER A 10 -6.09 6.48 1.65
N VAL A 11 -6.70 7.41 0.93
CA VAL A 11 -6.40 8.85 0.96
C VAL A 11 -7.68 9.67 0.90
N ASP A 12 -7.57 10.98 1.12
CA ASP A 12 -8.66 11.91 0.82
C ASP A 12 -8.84 12.06 -0.70
N MET A 13 -10.07 12.33 -1.16
CA MET A 13 -10.37 12.54 -2.58
C MET A 13 -9.54 13.65 -3.22
N ALA A 14 -9.13 14.66 -2.43
CA ALA A 14 -8.27 15.74 -2.90
C ALA A 14 -6.87 15.26 -3.33
N ASP A 15 -6.47 14.05 -2.92
CA ASP A 15 -5.18 13.42 -3.18
C ASP A 15 -5.22 12.34 -4.27
N ASN A 16 -6.35 12.13 -4.96
CA ASN A 16 -6.44 11.12 -6.01
C ASN A 16 -5.39 11.26 -7.12
N ALA A 17 -5.13 12.48 -7.59
CA ALA A 17 -4.10 12.72 -8.60
C ALA A 17 -2.70 12.30 -8.13
N ASN A 18 -2.42 12.41 -6.82
CA ASN A 18 -1.17 11.95 -6.23
C ASN A 18 -1.10 10.42 -6.22
N VAL A 19 -2.20 9.71 -5.96
CA VAL A 19 -2.25 8.24 -6.02
C VAL A 19 -2.15 7.73 -7.46
N GLU A 20 -2.75 8.42 -8.43
CA GLU A 20 -2.56 8.10 -9.85
C GLU A 20 -1.10 8.23 -10.28
N ALA A 21 -0.42 9.32 -9.87
CA ALA A 21 1.00 9.51 -10.13
C ALA A 21 1.87 8.45 -9.43
N LEU A 22 1.53 8.05 -8.20
CA LEU A 22 2.17 6.94 -7.50
C LEU A 22 1.96 5.61 -8.24
N SER A 23 0.75 5.37 -8.74
CA SER A 23 0.39 4.17 -9.50
C SER A 23 1.16 4.08 -10.82
N GLU A 24 1.33 5.20 -11.53
CA GLU A 24 2.12 5.23 -12.75
C GLU A 24 3.63 5.04 -12.47
N TRP A 25 4.13 5.63 -11.38
CA TRP A 25 5.49 5.37 -10.91
C TRP A 25 5.71 3.88 -10.59
N LEU A 26 4.77 3.23 -9.91
CA LEU A 26 4.80 1.77 -9.67
C LEU A 26 4.87 0.98 -10.98
N ARG A 27 4.17 1.45 -12.02
CA ARG A 27 4.09 0.78 -13.32
C ARG A 27 5.39 0.85 -14.11
N THR A 28 6.11 1.98 -14.01
CA THR A 28 7.17 2.31 -14.96
C THR A 28 8.54 2.48 -14.32
N GLU A 29 8.62 2.95 -13.09
CA GLU A 29 9.86 3.49 -12.50
C GLU A 29 10.26 2.83 -11.16
N ALA A 30 9.30 2.23 -10.46
CA ALA A 30 9.55 1.60 -9.18
C ALA A 30 10.61 0.50 -9.31
N PRO A 31 11.64 0.48 -8.44
CA PRO A 31 12.69 -0.51 -8.49
C PRO A 31 12.18 -1.88 -8.03
N ARG A 32 12.79 -2.93 -8.59
CA ARG A 32 12.60 -4.29 -8.10
C ARG A 32 13.60 -4.63 -6.99
N ARG A 33 13.12 -5.30 -5.94
CA ARG A 33 13.95 -5.92 -4.89
C ARG A 33 15.02 -6.80 -5.54
N ALA A 34 16.26 -6.63 -5.11
CA ALA A 34 17.45 -7.35 -5.61
C ALA A 34 17.76 -7.18 -7.12
N GLN A 35 17.01 -6.35 -7.86
CA GLN A 35 17.23 -6.07 -9.28
C GLN A 35 16.99 -4.57 -9.58
N PRO A 36 17.82 -3.66 -9.03
CA PRO A 36 17.57 -2.22 -9.08
C PRO A 36 17.60 -1.62 -10.50
N GLU A 37 18.23 -2.33 -11.46
CA GLU A 37 18.25 -1.94 -12.88
C GLU A 37 16.92 -2.23 -13.58
N THR A 38 16.10 -3.13 -13.04
CA THR A 38 14.78 -3.48 -13.60
C THR A 38 13.71 -2.64 -12.93
N ARG A 39 12.91 -1.94 -13.75
CA ARG A 39 11.83 -1.06 -13.27
C ARG A 39 10.45 -1.63 -13.58
N GLY A 40 9.46 -1.09 -12.88
CA GLY A 40 8.06 -1.47 -13.04
C GLY A 40 7.71 -2.74 -12.25
N VAL A 41 6.79 -2.58 -11.30
CA VAL A 41 6.42 -3.62 -10.32
C VAL A 41 4.92 -3.89 -10.29
N GLY A 42 4.10 -3.14 -11.02
CA GLY A 42 2.64 -3.29 -11.00
C GLY A 42 1.97 -1.93 -10.97
N PHE A 43 0.70 -1.85 -10.60
CA PHE A 43 0.00 -0.58 -10.48
C PHE A 43 -1.16 -0.70 -9.49
N LEU A 44 -1.64 0.44 -9.00
CA LEU A 44 -2.83 0.53 -8.16
C LEU A 44 -4.05 0.89 -9.00
N LYS A 45 -5.21 0.37 -8.60
CA LYS A 45 -6.51 0.72 -9.18
C LYS A 45 -7.48 1.13 -8.08
N LEU A 46 -8.25 2.18 -8.32
CA LEU A 46 -9.34 2.60 -7.44
C LEU A 46 -10.40 1.49 -7.36
N LEU A 47 -10.76 1.10 -6.14
CA LEU A 47 -11.71 0.01 -5.85
C LEU A 47 -13.10 0.50 -5.40
N THR A 48 -13.25 1.80 -5.13
CA THR A 48 -14.35 2.35 -4.31
C THR A 48 -14.92 3.62 -4.93
N SER A 49 -15.07 3.64 -6.25
CA SER A 49 -15.77 4.75 -6.91
C SER A 49 -17.28 4.54 -6.88
N ALA A 50 -18.04 5.60 -7.10
CA ALA A 50 -19.50 5.52 -7.21
C ALA A 50 -19.96 4.56 -8.32
N GLU A 51 -19.15 4.38 -9.36
CA GLU A 51 -19.44 3.52 -10.52
C GLU A 51 -18.87 2.09 -10.36
N SER A 52 -17.82 1.93 -9.56
CA SER A 52 -17.11 0.67 -9.36
C SER A 52 -16.77 0.50 -7.89
N ASN A 53 -17.63 -0.24 -7.20
CA ASN A 53 -17.48 -0.57 -5.80
C ASN A 53 -17.95 -2.02 -5.58
N GLN A 54 -17.24 -2.75 -4.73
CA GLN A 54 -17.56 -4.14 -4.36
C GLN A 54 -17.85 -4.29 -2.85
N TRP A 55 -18.03 -3.17 -2.15
CA TRP A 55 -18.36 -3.20 -0.72
C TRP A 55 -19.76 -3.78 -0.50
N GLY A 56 -19.88 -4.59 0.54
CA GLY A 56 -21.17 -5.11 0.98
C GLY A 56 -22.06 -4.03 1.59
N GLY A 57 -23.37 -4.28 1.60
CA GLY A 57 -24.36 -3.41 2.23
C GLY A 57 -25.02 -2.43 1.25
N TRP A 58 -25.70 -1.44 1.83
CA TRP A 58 -26.62 -0.50 1.18
C TRP A 58 -26.13 0.96 1.13
N LYS A 59 -24.90 1.22 1.57
CA LYS A 59 -24.29 2.55 1.60
C LYS A 59 -23.02 2.56 0.76
N GLN A 60 -22.69 3.72 0.20
CA GLN A 60 -21.40 3.92 -0.45
C GLN A 60 -20.32 4.10 0.62
N PRO A 61 -19.11 3.55 0.43
CA PRO A 61 -17.99 3.83 1.32
C PRO A 61 -17.68 5.33 1.29
N GLU A 62 -17.43 5.90 2.46
CA GLU A 62 -17.01 7.31 2.61
C GLU A 62 -15.48 7.44 2.59
N CYS A 63 -14.80 6.53 1.88
CA CYS A 63 -13.36 6.53 1.68
C CYS A 63 -13.00 5.94 0.32
N GLU A 64 -11.89 6.42 -0.24
CA GLU A 64 -11.33 5.88 -1.46
C GLU A 64 -10.14 4.97 -1.15
N VAL A 65 -10.27 3.71 -1.54
CA VAL A 65 -9.26 2.68 -1.45
C VAL A 65 -8.76 2.34 -2.84
N TRP A 66 -7.45 2.44 -3.02
CA TRP A 66 -6.71 1.99 -4.19
C TRP A 66 -5.92 0.74 -3.82
N ALA A 67 -5.86 -0.26 -4.71
CA ALA A 67 -5.14 -1.49 -4.42
C ALA A 67 -4.42 -2.09 -5.63
N GLY A 68 -3.40 -2.90 -5.37
CA GLY A 68 -2.68 -3.66 -6.38
C GLY A 68 -1.82 -4.77 -5.78
N ALA A 69 -1.57 -5.80 -6.58
CA ALA A 69 -0.56 -6.82 -6.31
C ALA A 69 0.70 -6.47 -7.10
N LEU A 70 1.83 -6.33 -6.40
CA LEU A 70 3.10 -5.87 -6.95
C LEU A 70 4.10 -7.02 -7.04
N ASN A 71 4.82 -7.09 -8.15
CA ASN A 71 5.82 -8.12 -8.43
C ASN A 71 7.23 -7.62 -8.15
N HIS A 72 7.93 -8.30 -7.24
CA HIS A 72 9.28 -7.99 -6.77
C HIS A 72 9.43 -6.52 -6.31
N ALA A 73 8.40 -5.89 -5.76
CA ALA A 73 8.50 -4.50 -5.33
C ALA A 73 9.53 -4.31 -4.21
N ASP A 74 10.36 -3.29 -4.34
CA ASP A 74 11.11 -2.76 -3.22
C ASP A 74 10.15 -1.95 -2.32
N LEU A 75 9.78 -2.53 -1.18
CA LEU A 75 8.80 -1.94 -0.26
C LEU A 75 9.37 -0.74 0.51
N ASP A 76 10.69 -0.65 0.67
CA ASP A 76 11.33 0.52 1.27
C ASP A 76 11.28 1.71 0.31
N ALA A 77 11.56 1.47 -0.98
CA ALA A 77 11.40 2.49 -2.02
C ALA A 77 9.94 2.95 -2.14
N LEU A 78 8.97 2.04 -2.02
CA LEU A 78 7.54 2.40 -2.01
C LEU A 78 7.19 3.28 -0.80
N LYS A 79 7.61 2.89 0.41
CA LYS A 79 7.41 3.69 1.63
C LYS A 79 8.00 5.09 1.49
N GLN A 80 9.23 5.18 0.99
CA GLN A 80 9.89 6.46 0.75
C GLN A 80 9.12 7.30 -0.27
N ARG A 81 8.70 6.70 -1.39
CA ARG A 81 7.93 7.40 -2.43
C ARG A 81 6.60 7.92 -1.91
N VAL A 82 5.90 7.13 -1.09
CA VAL A 82 4.67 7.55 -0.42
C VAL A 82 4.95 8.71 0.54
N PHE A 83 6.02 8.65 1.33
CA PHE A 83 6.38 9.73 2.24
C PHE A 83 6.72 11.04 1.52
N GLU A 84 7.42 10.98 0.38
CA GLU A 84 7.83 12.15 -0.41
C GLU A 84 6.73 12.75 -1.29
N THR A 85 5.62 12.03 -1.46
CA THR A 85 4.49 12.51 -2.26
C THR A 85 3.91 13.77 -1.61
N PRO A 86 3.64 14.84 -2.38
CA PRO A 86 3.12 16.10 -1.85
C PRO A 86 1.61 15.99 -1.56
N TRP A 87 1.25 15.19 -0.55
CA TRP A 87 -0.12 15.01 -0.11
C TRP A 87 -0.72 16.34 0.36
N ARG A 88 -1.97 16.60 -0.02
CA ARG A 88 -2.75 17.71 0.51
C ARG A 88 -3.15 17.44 1.96
N GLU A 89 -3.56 16.20 2.24
CA GLU A 89 -3.97 15.76 3.57
C GLU A 89 -3.09 14.60 4.10
N PRO A 90 -1.80 14.85 4.41
CA PRO A 90 -0.83 13.80 4.74
C PRO A 90 -1.23 12.95 5.95
N ASN A 91 -1.97 13.52 6.92
CA ASN A 91 -2.40 12.78 8.11
C ASN A 91 -3.50 11.74 7.81
N LEU A 92 -4.18 11.85 6.68
CA LEU A 92 -5.23 10.92 6.25
C LEU A 92 -4.68 9.76 5.40
N VAL A 93 -3.43 9.86 4.93
CA VAL A 93 -2.78 8.80 4.15
C VAL A 93 -2.59 7.55 5.00
N GLN A 94 -3.15 6.45 4.52
CA GLN A 94 -3.04 5.11 5.09
C GLN A 94 -2.53 4.15 4.03
N LEU A 95 -1.31 3.66 4.20
CA LEU A 95 -0.71 2.65 3.34
C LEU A 95 -0.75 1.30 4.07
N LEU A 96 -1.45 0.32 3.53
CA LEU A 96 -1.46 -1.05 4.01
C LEU A 96 -0.60 -1.90 3.07
N MET A 97 0.37 -2.62 3.62
CA MET A 97 1.25 -3.51 2.86
C MET A 97 1.30 -4.88 3.52
N MET A 98 1.34 -5.91 2.68
CA MET A 98 1.57 -7.29 3.09
C MET A 98 2.58 -7.89 2.10
N ASP A 99 3.79 -8.13 2.56
CA ASP A 99 4.81 -8.84 1.78
C ASP A 99 4.48 -10.33 1.65
N GLN A 100 5.14 -11.05 0.74
CA GLN A 100 4.77 -12.43 0.41
C GLN A 100 4.79 -13.40 1.62
N GLU A 101 5.73 -13.19 2.54
CA GLU A 101 5.93 -14.03 3.73
C GLU A 101 5.15 -13.54 4.94
N GLU A 102 4.43 -12.42 4.80
CA GLU A 102 3.59 -11.86 5.85
C GLU A 102 2.16 -12.41 5.75
N GLY A 103 1.60 -12.83 6.87
CA GLY A 103 0.23 -13.32 7.02
C GLY A 103 -0.81 -12.22 7.24
N PHE A 104 -0.39 -10.97 7.43
CA PHE A 104 -1.29 -9.83 7.62
C PHE A 104 -0.73 -8.51 7.08
N PHE A 105 -1.63 -7.55 6.85
CA PHE A 105 -1.27 -6.20 6.45
C PHE A 105 -0.72 -5.39 7.63
N ARG A 106 0.41 -4.72 7.40
CA ARG A 106 0.93 -3.66 8.27
C ARG A 106 0.46 -2.31 7.73
N MET A 107 -0.11 -1.48 8.60
CA MET A 107 -0.51 -0.11 8.24
C MET A 107 0.64 0.86 8.48
N TRP A 108 0.81 1.81 7.57
CA TRP A 108 1.79 2.89 7.63
C TRP A 108 1.07 4.22 7.44
N MET A 109 1.35 5.20 8.30
CA MET A 109 0.74 6.53 8.24
C MET A 109 1.78 7.62 8.46
N ILE A 110 1.60 8.77 7.84
CA ILE A 110 2.48 9.93 8.04
C ILE A 110 2.10 10.62 9.34
N ARG A 111 3.02 10.70 10.31
CA ARG A 111 2.83 11.33 11.61
C ARG A 111 4.07 12.11 12.00
N GLY A 112 3.92 13.41 12.26
CA GLY A 112 5.03 14.25 12.72
C GLY A 112 6.21 14.28 11.73
N ASN A 113 5.92 14.35 10.43
CA ASN A 113 6.91 14.32 9.35
C ASN A 113 7.73 13.01 9.27
N GLU A 114 7.13 11.88 9.68
CA GLU A 114 7.70 10.55 9.54
C GLU A 114 6.63 9.57 9.06
N LEU A 115 7.01 8.57 8.25
CA LEU A 115 6.13 7.44 7.97
C LEU A 115 6.29 6.38 9.06
N ARG A 116 5.24 6.17 9.86
CA ARG A 116 5.24 5.26 11.02
C ARG A 116 4.36 4.05 10.78
N GLN A 117 4.83 2.88 11.23
CA GLN A 117 4.05 1.65 11.22
C GLN A 117 3.06 1.60 12.39
N PHE A 118 1.87 1.09 12.12
CA PHE A 118 0.77 0.84 13.05
C PHE A 118 0.26 -0.59 12.84
N ALA A 119 0.94 -1.56 13.44
CA ALA A 119 0.53 -2.96 13.45
C ALA A 119 1.11 -3.65 14.70
N PRO A 120 0.53 -4.76 15.16
CA PRO A 120 1.15 -5.58 16.19
C PRO A 120 2.58 -5.97 15.76
N LEU A 121 3.55 -5.82 16.67
CA LEU A 121 4.91 -6.33 16.46
C LEU A 121 4.99 -7.82 16.83
N GLU A 122 4.15 -8.24 17.78
CA GLU A 122 4.00 -9.61 18.25
C GLU A 122 2.50 -9.91 18.50
N PRO A 123 2.04 -11.17 18.29
CA PRO A 123 2.82 -12.22 17.67
C PRO A 123 2.97 -11.95 16.16
N ASN A 124 4.09 -12.33 15.56
CA ASN A 124 4.34 -12.35 14.12
C ASN A 124 4.57 -13.79 13.64
N GLU A 125 4.69 -13.97 12.32
CA GLU A 125 4.74 -15.28 11.67
C GLU A 125 5.95 -16.15 12.09
N GLU A 126 6.98 -15.53 12.68
CA GLU A 126 8.18 -16.20 13.20
C GLU A 126 8.01 -16.67 14.66
N ASP A 127 6.98 -16.19 15.37
CA ASP A 127 6.76 -16.52 16.77
C ASP A 127 6.21 -17.94 16.97
N GLU A 128 6.72 -18.63 17.99
CA GLU A 128 6.22 -19.96 18.35
C GLU A 128 4.73 -19.90 18.70
N GLY A 129 3.93 -20.71 18.01
CA GLY A 129 2.49 -20.78 18.23
C GLY A 129 1.66 -19.72 17.51
N PHE A 130 2.25 -18.89 16.63
CA PHE A 130 1.49 -17.91 15.83
C PHE A 130 0.29 -18.54 15.10
N TYR A 131 0.46 -19.77 14.58
CA TYR A 131 -0.59 -20.51 13.87
C TYR A 131 -1.38 -21.52 14.72
N LEU A 132 -1.18 -21.54 16.04
CA LEU A 132 -1.72 -22.58 16.93
C LEU A 132 -2.93 -22.16 17.78
N ASN A 133 -3.60 -21.06 17.42
CA ASN A 133 -4.89 -20.68 18.02
C ASN A 133 -6.09 -21.11 17.16
#